data_AF-A0A849MUY2-F1
#
_entry.id   AF-A0A849MUY2-F1
#
_cell.length_a   1.000
_cell.length_b   1.000
_cell.length_c   1.000
_cell.angle_alpha   90.00
_cell.angle_beta   90.00
_cell.angle_gamma   90.00
#
_symmetry.space_group_name_H-M   'P 1'
#
loop_
_entity.id
_entity.type
_entity.pdbx_description
1 polymer ?
#
loop_
_entity_poly.entity_id
_entity_poly.type
_entity_poly.pdbx_seq_one_letter_code
_entity_poly.pdbx_strand_id
1 'polypeptide(L)'
;MGTAAIDLLDASGEAATDIAVFRNIGAGDTALGGAGNDRAALSGLGSTVKLGAGNDLAFATLGQRASATHDLVDGGDGNDTLTITIAGSQMTAAVRAELLRLHEYLLDDPQRHFVSDLLHLDMVHVEAVSIRLDGTVWPIRDVAPESQEISLGELPVLGTGVFTPMGSLLISMGASIAGIEDFTGLPSGALAGLGHDPVAGAATRADVYMEAGQTISFDWMFDNYDAAQRDDSAYVVLDGSPMALANGQDAGDPGSAGWVHGSFTVAASGMHSLAFIVADGMADNGNVPRLFINHVVIA
;
A
#
# COMPACT_ATOMS: atom_id res chain seq x y z
N MET A 1 -19.99 -30.44 -22.81
CA MET A 1 -19.92 -28.96 -22.80
C MET A 1 -19.40 -28.53 -24.15
N GLY A 2 -20.00 -27.48 -24.71
CA GLY A 2 -20.08 -27.23 -26.14
C GLY A 2 -18.70 -27.20 -26.81
N THR A 3 -18.68 -27.69 -28.05
CA THR A 3 -17.44 -27.97 -28.76
C THR A 3 -17.21 -27.00 -29.92
N ALA A 4 -17.98 -25.90 -30.02
CA ALA A 4 -17.74 -24.85 -31.01
C ALA A 4 -18.41 -23.50 -30.68
N ALA A 5 -17.57 -22.47 -30.52
CA ALA A 5 -17.91 -21.04 -30.35
C ALA A 5 -18.61 -20.68 -29.02
N ILE A 6 -19.28 -19.52 -29.01
CA ILE A 6 -19.96 -18.92 -27.86
C ILE A 6 -21.13 -19.82 -27.43
N ASP A 7 -21.00 -20.46 -26.28
CA ASP A 7 -22.01 -21.34 -25.69
C ASP A 7 -22.89 -20.60 -24.66
N LEU A 8 -24.15 -21.04 -24.51
CA LEU A 8 -25.03 -20.65 -23.39
C LEU A 8 -25.29 -21.87 -22.51
N LEU A 9 -24.92 -21.77 -21.24
CA LEU A 9 -25.23 -22.74 -20.19
C LEU A 9 -26.21 -22.10 -19.22
N ASP A 10 -27.39 -22.69 -19.07
CA ASP A 10 -28.50 -22.06 -18.36
C ASP A 10 -29.07 -23.00 -17.29
N ALA A 11 -28.92 -22.59 -16.03
CA ALA A 11 -29.51 -23.19 -14.84
C ALA A 11 -30.40 -22.18 -14.09
N SER A 12 -30.86 -21.10 -14.75
CA SER A 12 -31.61 -20.03 -14.09
C SER A 12 -33.00 -20.43 -13.61
N GLY A 13 -33.46 -21.64 -13.95
CA GLY A 13 -34.70 -22.22 -13.47
C GLY A 13 -34.55 -23.14 -12.25
N GLU A 14 -33.32 -23.39 -11.79
CA GLU A 14 -33.03 -24.27 -10.67
C GLU A 14 -33.43 -23.63 -9.32
N ALA A 15 -33.91 -24.46 -8.38
CA ALA A 15 -34.39 -23.97 -7.09
C ALA A 15 -33.23 -23.74 -6.11
N ALA A 16 -33.51 -23.09 -4.96
CA ALA A 16 -32.48 -22.77 -3.97
C ALA A 16 -31.76 -23.98 -3.33
N THR A 17 -32.28 -25.18 -3.52
CA THR A 17 -31.65 -26.44 -3.06
C THR A 17 -30.77 -27.09 -4.11
N ASP A 18 -30.90 -26.69 -5.37
CA ASP A 18 -30.18 -27.24 -6.50
C ASP A 18 -28.88 -26.45 -6.69
N ILE A 19 -27.81 -27.12 -7.11
CA ILE A 19 -26.49 -26.51 -7.29
C ILE A 19 -26.03 -26.75 -8.71
N ALA A 20 -25.94 -25.68 -9.50
CA ALA A 20 -25.32 -25.68 -10.81
C ALA A 20 -23.79 -25.63 -10.67
N VAL A 21 -23.12 -26.45 -11.46
CA VAL A 21 -21.65 -26.48 -11.52
C VAL A 21 -21.20 -26.33 -12.96
N PHE A 22 -20.80 -25.12 -13.32
CA PHE A 22 -20.23 -24.78 -14.61
C PHE A 22 -18.71 -24.94 -14.56
N ARG A 23 -18.16 -25.84 -15.38
CA ARG A 23 -16.71 -26.05 -15.44
C ARG A 23 -16.20 -25.67 -16.81
N ASN A 24 -15.08 -24.95 -16.84
CA ASN A 24 -14.38 -24.60 -18.07
C ASN A 24 -15.25 -23.75 -19.00
N ILE A 25 -15.81 -22.67 -18.44
CA ILE A 25 -16.47 -21.61 -19.21
C ILE A 25 -15.38 -20.94 -20.06
N GLY A 26 -15.48 -21.12 -21.37
CA GLY A 26 -14.50 -20.66 -22.35
C GLY A 26 -14.72 -19.21 -22.75
N ALA A 27 -13.86 -18.74 -23.65
CA ALA A 27 -13.92 -17.37 -24.14
C ALA A 27 -15.24 -17.09 -24.88
N GLY A 28 -15.97 -16.05 -24.45
CA GLY A 28 -17.25 -15.65 -25.04
C GLY A 28 -18.47 -16.42 -24.54
N ASP A 29 -18.29 -17.49 -23.76
CA ASP A 29 -19.39 -18.30 -23.25
C ASP A 29 -20.21 -17.55 -22.19
N THR A 30 -21.49 -17.88 -22.08
CA THR A 30 -22.39 -17.36 -21.04
C THR A 30 -22.87 -18.49 -20.13
N ALA A 31 -22.76 -18.29 -18.82
CA ALA A 31 -23.32 -19.17 -17.80
C ALA A 31 -24.32 -18.39 -16.92
N LEU A 32 -25.52 -18.95 -16.75
CA LEU A 32 -26.59 -18.41 -15.91
C LEU A 32 -26.89 -19.42 -14.79
N GLY A 33 -26.59 -19.06 -13.55
CA GLY A 33 -26.96 -19.80 -12.34
C GLY A 33 -28.39 -19.52 -11.90
N GLY A 34 -28.84 -20.29 -10.91
CA GLY A 34 -30.18 -20.33 -10.36
C GLY A 34 -30.27 -19.63 -9.00
N ALA A 35 -31.06 -20.19 -8.09
CA ALA A 35 -31.26 -19.64 -6.74
C ALA A 35 -30.47 -20.37 -5.63
N GLY A 36 -29.66 -21.37 -5.99
CA GLY A 36 -28.84 -22.15 -5.06
C GLY A 36 -27.37 -21.76 -5.10
N ASN A 37 -26.54 -22.40 -4.28
CA ASN A 37 -25.12 -22.04 -4.12
C ASN A 37 -24.25 -22.58 -5.27
N ASP A 38 -24.28 -21.87 -6.39
CA ASP A 38 -23.72 -22.27 -7.67
C ASP A 38 -22.21 -22.07 -7.77
N ARG A 39 -21.62 -22.73 -8.76
CA ARG A 39 -20.17 -22.70 -8.98
C ARG A 39 -19.82 -22.53 -10.44
N ALA A 40 -18.93 -21.60 -10.73
CA ALA A 40 -18.42 -21.38 -12.09
C ALA A 40 -16.90 -21.31 -12.14
N ALA A 41 -16.28 -22.06 -13.07
CA ALA A 41 -14.86 -21.96 -13.34
C ALA A 41 -14.60 -21.44 -14.76
N LEU A 42 -13.99 -20.26 -14.84
CA LEU A 42 -13.66 -19.52 -16.05
C LEU A 42 -12.28 -19.95 -16.55
N SER A 43 -12.14 -20.09 -17.88
CA SER A 43 -10.94 -20.67 -18.52
C SER A 43 -10.48 -19.93 -19.79
N GLY A 44 -11.21 -18.91 -20.22
CA GLY A 44 -10.88 -18.03 -21.34
C GLY A 44 -11.22 -16.58 -21.00
N LEU A 45 -11.03 -15.66 -21.94
CA LEU A 45 -11.36 -14.24 -21.78
C LEU A 45 -12.72 -13.93 -22.42
N GLY A 46 -13.50 -13.02 -21.82
CA GLY A 46 -14.74 -12.53 -22.43
C GLY A 46 -15.95 -13.39 -22.11
N SER A 47 -15.85 -14.26 -21.13
CA SER A 47 -17.01 -15.02 -20.64
C SER A 47 -17.94 -14.13 -19.83
N THR A 48 -19.21 -14.52 -19.74
CA THR A 48 -20.23 -13.86 -18.91
C THR A 48 -20.80 -14.89 -17.96
N VAL A 49 -20.62 -14.68 -16.65
CA VAL A 49 -21.15 -15.54 -15.60
C VAL A 49 -22.07 -14.71 -14.73
N LYS A 50 -23.32 -15.14 -14.61
CA LYS A 50 -24.31 -14.59 -13.68
C LYS A 50 -24.75 -15.70 -12.74
N LEU A 51 -24.43 -15.64 -11.45
CA LEU A 51 -24.62 -16.77 -10.55
C LEU A 51 -26.02 -16.81 -9.93
N GLY A 52 -26.66 -15.65 -9.76
CA GLY A 52 -28.08 -15.57 -9.45
C GLY A 52 -28.31 -15.25 -7.99
N ALA A 53 -29.08 -16.07 -7.28
CA ALA A 53 -29.21 -15.93 -5.84
C ALA A 53 -28.52 -17.11 -5.16
N GLY A 54 -27.95 -16.92 -3.97
CA GLY A 54 -27.17 -17.96 -3.30
C GLY A 54 -25.89 -17.42 -2.70
N ASN A 55 -25.11 -18.27 -2.05
CA ASN A 55 -23.72 -17.94 -1.73
C ASN A 55 -22.84 -18.68 -2.73
N ASP A 56 -22.54 -18.02 -3.84
CA ASP A 56 -21.97 -18.62 -5.02
C ASP A 56 -20.44 -18.52 -5.03
N LEU A 57 -19.82 -19.34 -5.89
CA LEU A 57 -18.37 -19.43 -5.98
C LEU A 57 -17.88 -19.42 -7.44
N ALA A 58 -17.22 -18.33 -7.82
CA ALA A 58 -16.52 -18.20 -9.09
C ALA A 58 -15.03 -18.49 -8.95
N PHE A 59 -14.42 -19.03 -10.00
CA PHE A 59 -12.98 -19.23 -10.14
C PHE A 59 -12.49 -18.58 -11.42
N ALA A 60 -11.57 -17.63 -11.30
CA ALA A 60 -10.84 -17.04 -12.43
C ALA A 60 -9.36 -17.44 -12.36
N THR A 61 -8.68 -17.40 -13.50
CA THR A 61 -7.23 -17.58 -13.58
C THR A 61 -6.62 -16.37 -14.25
N LEU A 62 -5.61 -15.76 -13.63
CA LEU A 62 -4.92 -14.63 -14.22
C LEU A 62 -4.25 -15.04 -15.53
N GLY A 63 -4.75 -14.49 -16.64
CA GLY A 63 -4.19 -14.70 -17.97
C GLY A 63 -2.82 -14.05 -18.16
N GLN A 64 -2.04 -14.55 -19.13
CA GLN A 64 -0.72 -13.99 -19.49
C GLN A 64 -0.81 -12.89 -20.56
N ARG A 65 -2.01 -12.47 -20.98
CA ARG A 65 -2.21 -11.64 -22.17
C ARG A 65 -3.00 -10.39 -21.85
N ALA A 66 -2.32 -9.24 -21.86
CA ALA A 66 -2.99 -7.94 -21.88
C ALA A 66 -4.03 -7.91 -23.02
N SER A 67 -5.29 -7.74 -22.66
CA SER A 67 -6.44 -7.73 -23.54
C SER A 67 -7.49 -6.82 -22.91
N ALA A 68 -8.15 -6.00 -23.73
CA ALA A 68 -9.29 -5.18 -23.30
C ALA A 68 -10.58 -6.00 -23.11
N THR A 69 -10.49 -7.33 -23.24
CA THR A 69 -11.61 -8.24 -23.04
C THR A 69 -11.57 -8.77 -21.61
N HIS A 70 -12.65 -8.51 -20.87
CA HIS A 70 -12.83 -8.93 -19.48
C HIS A 70 -13.79 -10.10 -19.38
N ASP A 71 -13.57 -10.98 -18.41
CA ASP A 71 -14.61 -11.87 -17.93
C ASP A 71 -15.59 -11.08 -17.05
N LEU A 72 -16.87 -11.14 -17.39
CA LEU A 72 -17.94 -10.56 -16.59
C LEU A 72 -18.37 -11.58 -15.52
N VAL A 73 -18.27 -11.21 -14.25
CA VAL A 73 -18.74 -12.00 -13.11
C VAL A 73 -19.75 -11.19 -12.30
N ASP A 74 -21.00 -11.64 -12.30
CA ASP A 74 -22.09 -11.08 -11.51
C ASP A 74 -22.51 -12.16 -10.50
N GLY A 75 -22.22 -11.95 -9.21
CA GLY A 75 -22.61 -12.90 -8.16
C GLY A 75 -24.13 -12.93 -8.00
N GLY A 76 -24.68 -11.76 -7.68
CA GLY A 76 -26.12 -11.50 -7.63
C GLY A 76 -26.59 -11.33 -6.18
N ASP A 77 -27.66 -12.01 -5.78
CA ASP A 77 -28.19 -11.90 -4.43
C ASP A 77 -27.53 -12.91 -3.49
N GLY A 78 -26.69 -12.46 -2.56
CA GLY A 78 -26.20 -13.27 -1.45
C GLY A 78 -24.81 -12.90 -0.97
N ASN A 79 -23.99 -13.88 -0.59
CA ASN A 79 -22.57 -13.65 -0.25
C ASN A 79 -21.70 -14.48 -1.18
N ASP A 80 -21.31 -13.86 -2.27
CA ASP A 80 -20.61 -14.48 -3.37
C ASP A 80 -19.10 -14.32 -3.22
N THR A 81 -18.38 -15.36 -3.63
CA THR A 81 -16.93 -15.41 -3.53
C THR A 81 -16.30 -15.62 -4.91
N LEU A 82 -15.31 -14.79 -5.23
CA LEU A 82 -14.43 -15.01 -6.38
C LEU A 82 -13.05 -15.51 -5.89
N THR A 83 -12.59 -16.63 -6.44
CA THR A 83 -11.22 -17.11 -6.25
C THR A 83 -10.38 -16.82 -7.50
N ILE A 84 -9.34 -16.00 -7.38
CA ILE A 84 -8.42 -15.70 -8.48
C ILE A 84 -7.16 -16.54 -8.33
N THR A 85 -6.86 -17.38 -9.32
CA THR A 85 -5.62 -18.17 -9.35
C THR A 85 -4.50 -17.38 -10.00
N ILE A 86 -3.37 -17.24 -9.30
CA ILE A 86 -2.20 -16.47 -9.72
C ILE A 86 -0.96 -17.34 -9.46
N ALA A 87 -0.06 -17.46 -10.44
CA ALA A 87 1.26 -18.05 -10.21
C ALA A 87 2.20 -17.02 -9.58
N GLY A 88 3.14 -17.45 -8.73
CA GLY A 88 4.12 -16.57 -8.09
C GLY A 88 4.92 -15.73 -9.10
N SER A 89 5.22 -16.29 -10.27
CA SER A 89 5.88 -15.57 -11.37
C SER A 89 5.04 -14.46 -12.00
N GLN A 90 3.72 -14.45 -11.78
CA GLN A 90 2.80 -13.40 -12.24
C GLN A 90 2.61 -12.30 -11.19
N MET A 91 3.03 -12.51 -9.94
CA MET A 91 2.84 -11.57 -8.83
C MET A 91 3.83 -10.40 -8.90
N THR A 92 3.69 -9.58 -9.94
CA THR A 92 4.45 -8.35 -10.15
C THR A 92 3.93 -7.22 -9.25
N ALA A 93 4.69 -6.13 -9.12
CA ALA A 93 4.26 -4.94 -8.39
C ALA A 93 2.92 -4.36 -8.93
N ALA A 94 2.73 -4.40 -10.25
CA ALA A 94 1.48 -3.95 -10.88
C ALA A 94 0.29 -4.84 -10.47
N VAL A 95 0.48 -6.17 -10.43
CA VAL A 95 -0.57 -7.10 -9.99
C VAL A 95 -0.91 -6.88 -8.52
N ARG A 96 0.08 -6.67 -7.65
CA ARG A 96 -0.16 -6.34 -6.23
C ARG A 96 -0.94 -5.05 -6.06
N ALA A 97 -0.56 -3.99 -6.77
CA ALA A 97 -1.28 -2.71 -6.74
C ALA A 97 -2.74 -2.87 -7.19
N GLU A 98 -2.99 -3.68 -8.21
CA GLU A 98 -4.34 -3.93 -8.69
C GLU A 98 -5.18 -4.81 -7.75
N LEU A 99 -4.54 -5.78 -7.08
CA LEU A 99 -5.20 -6.54 -6.02
C LEU A 99 -5.53 -5.67 -4.80
N LEU A 100 -4.71 -4.67 -4.49
CA LEU A 100 -5.03 -3.68 -3.46
C LEU A 100 -6.25 -2.85 -3.87
N ARG A 101 -6.30 -2.34 -5.11
CA ARG A 101 -7.48 -1.63 -5.63
C ARG A 101 -8.75 -2.49 -5.59
N LEU A 102 -8.61 -3.79 -5.89
CA LEU A 102 -9.70 -4.76 -5.75
C LEU A 102 -10.12 -4.91 -4.28
N HIS A 103 -9.17 -4.98 -3.35
CA HIS A 103 -9.47 -5.05 -1.93
C HIS A 103 -10.22 -3.81 -1.44
N GLU A 104 -9.77 -2.61 -1.80
CA GLU A 104 -10.43 -1.33 -1.48
C GLU A 104 -11.86 -1.29 -2.03
N TYR A 105 -12.06 -1.77 -3.26
CA TYR A 105 -13.39 -1.90 -3.85
C TYR A 105 -14.31 -2.79 -3.00
N LEU A 106 -13.82 -3.92 -2.48
CA LEU A 106 -14.61 -4.85 -1.67
C LEU A 106 -15.00 -4.28 -0.29
N LEU A 107 -14.31 -3.24 0.18
CA LEU A 107 -14.64 -2.54 1.43
C LEU A 107 -15.72 -1.47 1.26
N ASP A 108 -16.00 -1.09 0.00
CA ASP A 108 -17.00 -0.10 -0.36
C ASP A 108 -18.36 -0.78 -0.65
N ASP A 109 -19.03 -0.40 -1.74
CA ASP A 109 -20.34 -0.92 -2.12
C ASP A 109 -20.19 -2.00 -3.20
N PRO A 110 -20.49 -3.28 -2.90
CA PRO A 110 -20.35 -4.39 -3.85
C PRO A 110 -21.31 -4.28 -5.04
N GLN A 111 -22.27 -3.36 -5.01
CA GLN A 111 -23.17 -3.04 -6.14
C GLN A 111 -22.49 -2.20 -7.22
N ARG A 112 -21.29 -1.67 -6.96
CA ARG A 112 -20.49 -0.96 -7.97
C ARG A 112 -19.88 -1.96 -8.95
N HIS A 113 -19.37 -1.47 -10.08
CA HIS A 113 -18.58 -2.30 -10.98
C HIS A 113 -17.10 -2.14 -10.67
N PHE A 114 -16.39 -3.25 -10.54
CA PHE A 114 -14.94 -3.29 -10.58
C PHE A 114 -14.49 -3.80 -11.95
N VAL A 115 -13.79 -2.95 -12.71
CA VAL A 115 -13.20 -3.32 -14.01
C VAL A 115 -11.68 -3.26 -13.90
N SER A 116 -11.00 -4.30 -14.36
CA SER A 116 -9.55 -4.43 -14.35
C SER A 116 -9.02 -5.03 -15.66
N ASP A 117 -8.28 -4.21 -16.42
CA ASP A 117 -7.54 -4.69 -17.59
C ASP A 117 -6.39 -5.64 -17.22
N LEU A 118 -5.84 -5.50 -16.02
CA LEU A 118 -4.71 -6.32 -15.58
C LEU A 118 -5.16 -7.69 -15.07
N LEU A 119 -6.27 -7.76 -14.35
CA LEU A 119 -6.86 -9.02 -13.88
C LEU A 119 -7.78 -9.67 -14.92
N HIS A 120 -8.15 -8.93 -15.98
CA HIS A 120 -9.16 -9.30 -16.98
C HIS A 120 -10.54 -9.57 -16.41
N LEU A 121 -10.97 -8.76 -15.45
CA LEU A 121 -12.23 -8.92 -14.73
C LEU A 121 -13.09 -7.67 -14.84
N ASP A 122 -14.38 -7.88 -15.07
CA ASP A 122 -15.47 -6.93 -14.83
C ASP A 122 -16.42 -7.62 -13.85
N MET A 123 -16.49 -7.14 -12.61
CA MET A 123 -17.28 -7.81 -11.59
C MET A 123 -18.22 -6.86 -10.85
N VAL A 124 -19.34 -7.42 -10.42
CA VAL A 124 -20.40 -6.76 -9.64
C VAL A 124 -21.05 -7.80 -8.72
N HIS A 125 -21.58 -7.36 -7.57
CA HIS A 125 -22.22 -8.25 -6.59
C HIS A 125 -21.32 -9.40 -6.12
N VAL A 126 -20.07 -9.10 -5.80
CA VAL A 126 -19.13 -10.06 -5.21
C VAL A 126 -18.63 -9.47 -3.90
N GLU A 127 -18.93 -10.13 -2.79
CA GLU A 127 -18.64 -9.65 -1.43
C GLU A 127 -17.25 -10.09 -0.94
N ALA A 128 -16.71 -11.17 -1.51
CA ALA A 128 -15.43 -11.71 -1.08
C ALA A 128 -14.52 -12.13 -2.24
N VAL A 129 -13.23 -11.84 -2.11
CA VAL A 129 -12.19 -12.36 -3.01
C VAL A 129 -11.13 -13.11 -2.21
N SER A 130 -10.75 -14.29 -2.73
CA SER A 130 -9.59 -15.04 -2.28
C SER A 130 -8.59 -15.22 -3.42
N ILE A 131 -7.31 -15.27 -3.08
CA ILE A 131 -6.22 -15.45 -4.04
C ILE A 131 -5.63 -16.84 -3.85
N ARG A 132 -5.70 -17.66 -4.90
CA ARG A 132 -4.96 -18.92 -4.96
C ARG A 132 -3.57 -18.65 -5.54
N LEU A 133 -2.60 -18.40 -4.68
CA LEU A 133 -1.19 -18.19 -5.04
C LEU A 133 -0.42 -19.50 -4.96
N ASP A 134 0.09 -19.97 -6.09
CA ASP A 134 0.86 -21.23 -6.20
C ASP A 134 0.18 -22.44 -5.52
N GLY A 135 -1.15 -22.51 -5.65
CA GLY A 135 -1.98 -23.59 -5.11
C GLY A 135 -2.44 -23.38 -3.66
N THR A 136 -1.92 -22.39 -2.94
CA THR A 136 -2.39 -22.04 -1.59
C THR A 136 -3.41 -20.90 -1.66
N VAL A 137 -4.54 -21.02 -0.96
CA VAL A 137 -5.59 -19.99 -0.95
C VAL A 137 -5.38 -19.06 0.24
N TRP A 138 -5.34 -17.76 -0.05
CA TRP A 138 -5.18 -16.67 0.91
C TRP A 138 -6.37 -15.70 0.78
N PRO A 139 -6.81 -15.06 1.87
CA PRO A 139 -7.69 -13.91 1.74
C PRO A 139 -6.95 -12.77 1.03
N ILE A 140 -7.66 -11.94 0.25
CA ILE A 140 -7.01 -10.89 -0.56
C ILE A 140 -6.15 -9.92 0.27
N ARG A 141 -6.60 -9.58 1.49
CA ARG A 141 -5.87 -8.71 2.43
C ARG A 141 -4.48 -9.23 2.84
N ASP A 142 -4.26 -10.55 2.79
CA ASP A 142 -2.96 -11.14 3.14
C ASP A 142 -1.98 -11.11 1.95
N VAL A 143 -2.50 -10.92 0.72
CA VAL A 143 -1.70 -10.87 -0.52
C VAL A 143 -1.46 -9.43 -1.00
N ALA A 144 -2.42 -8.55 -0.73
CA ALA A 144 -2.40 -7.13 -1.00
C ALA A 144 -2.91 -6.37 0.24
N PRO A 145 -2.07 -6.23 1.28
CA PRO A 145 -2.45 -5.51 2.49
C PRO A 145 -2.76 -4.05 2.17
N GLU A 146 -3.76 -3.50 2.87
CA GLU A 146 -4.08 -2.08 2.79
C GLU A 146 -2.84 -1.23 3.07
N SER A 147 -2.77 -0.09 2.39
CA SER A 147 -1.71 0.88 2.70
C SER A 147 -1.92 1.39 4.12
N GLN A 148 -0.93 1.21 4.98
CA GLN A 148 -1.02 1.67 6.35
C GLN A 148 -0.50 3.10 6.43
N GLU A 149 -1.40 4.05 6.73
CA GLU A 149 -0.97 5.38 7.15
C GLU A 149 -0.46 5.35 8.58
N ILE A 150 0.76 5.87 8.78
CA ILE A 150 1.31 6.06 10.12
C ILE A 150 0.78 7.38 10.65
N SER A 151 -0.09 7.33 11.66
CA SER A 151 -0.50 8.51 12.40
C SER A 151 0.68 9.09 13.17
N LEU A 152 1.27 10.16 12.63
CA LEU A 152 2.40 10.82 13.27
C LEU A 152 2.02 11.41 14.63
N GLY A 153 0.74 11.72 14.87
CA GLY A 153 0.27 12.42 16.06
C GLY A 153 0.40 11.68 17.38
N GLU A 154 0.72 10.39 17.33
CA GLU A 154 0.89 9.54 18.51
C GLU A 154 2.34 9.10 18.71
N LEU A 155 3.27 9.56 17.87
CA LEU A 155 4.65 9.11 17.93
C LEU A 155 5.41 9.77 19.09
N PRO A 156 6.31 9.02 19.75
CA PRO A 156 7.22 9.58 20.73
C PRO A 156 8.13 10.63 20.07
N VAL A 157 8.21 11.81 20.70
CA VAL A 157 9.13 12.89 20.30
C VAL A 157 10.18 13.08 21.37
N LEU A 158 11.43 13.15 20.92
CA LEU A 158 12.54 13.66 21.72
C LEU A 158 12.85 15.10 21.27
N GLY A 159 12.73 16.06 22.19
CA GLY A 159 12.86 17.49 21.88
C GLY A 159 11.51 18.17 21.72
N THR A 160 11.41 19.14 20.81
CA THR A 160 10.19 19.92 20.57
C THR A 160 9.49 19.47 19.30
N GLY A 161 8.26 18.99 19.43
CA GLY A 161 7.42 18.61 18.29
C GLY A 161 5.99 19.09 18.48
N VAL A 162 5.34 19.46 17.37
CA VAL A 162 3.91 19.75 17.31
C VAL A 162 3.28 18.81 16.31
N PHE A 163 2.29 18.06 16.76
CA PHE A 163 1.52 17.18 15.89
C PHE A 163 0.18 17.80 15.55
N THR A 164 -0.18 17.69 14.28
CA THR A 164 -1.50 18.04 13.79
C THR A 164 -2.07 16.83 13.05
N PRO A 165 -3.40 16.77 12.85
CA PRO A 165 -4.01 15.75 11.98
C PRO A 165 -3.49 15.76 10.54
N MET A 166 -2.77 16.82 10.13
CA MET A 166 -2.26 17.00 8.76
C MET A 166 -0.72 16.87 8.68
N GLY A 167 -0.05 16.36 9.72
CA GLY A 167 1.40 16.14 9.72
C GLY A 167 2.08 16.50 11.03
N SER A 168 3.38 16.19 11.10
CA SER A 168 4.24 16.52 12.25
C SER A 168 5.22 17.64 11.92
N LEU A 169 5.39 18.54 12.87
CA LEU A 169 6.45 19.55 12.88
C LEU A 169 7.46 19.19 13.96
N LEU A 170 8.72 19.01 13.58
CA LEU A 170 9.86 18.96 14.49
C LEU A 170 10.58 20.31 14.48
N ILE A 171 10.94 20.79 15.66
CA ILE A 171 11.72 22.00 15.86
C ILE A 171 12.99 21.58 16.58
N SER A 172 14.16 21.95 16.07
CA SER A 172 15.49 21.45 16.53
C SER A 172 15.92 21.84 17.95
N MET A 173 14.97 22.21 18.81
CA MET A 173 15.22 22.53 20.21
C MET A 173 14.96 21.34 21.13
N GLY A 174 15.90 21.10 22.04
CA GLY A 174 15.63 20.43 23.31
C GLY A 174 16.36 19.11 23.55
N ALA A 175 16.88 18.46 22.51
CA ALA A 175 17.65 17.22 22.66
C ALA A 175 19.12 17.40 22.23
N SER A 176 20.05 16.81 22.98
CA SER A 176 21.45 16.69 22.56
C SER A 176 21.59 15.66 21.44
N ILE A 177 22.55 15.83 20.53
CA ILE A 177 22.80 14.86 19.44
C ILE A 177 23.03 13.43 19.94
N ALA A 178 23.81 13.24 21.00
CA ALA A 178 24.00 11.90 21.57
C ALA A 178 22.69 11.24 22.02
N GLY A 179 21.74 12.03 22.54
CA GLY A 179 20.40 11.54 22.92
C GLY A 179 19.52 11.21 21.72
N ILE A 180 19.65 11.97 20.62
CA ILE A 180 18.96 11.67 19.36
C ILE A 180 19.52 10.39 18.73
N GLU A 181 20.84 10.21 18.72
CA GLU A 181 21.47 8.99 18.21
C GLU A 181 21.02 7.76 18.98
N ASP A 182 21.03 7.80 20.31
CA ASP A 182 20.51 6.72 21.16
C ASP A 182 19.01 6.42 20.90
N PHE A 183 18.18 7.46 20.84
CA PHE A 183 16.73 7.34 20.59
C PHE A 183 16.42 6.70 19.22
N THR A 184 17.19 7.04 18.20
CA THR A 184 17.02 6.56 16.81
C THR A 184 17.80 5.28 16.51
N GLY A 185 18.53 4.73 17.50
CA GLY A 185 19.32 3.51 17.34
C GLY A 185 20.59 3.70 16.50
N LEU A 186 21.04 4.94 16.30
CA LEU A 186 22.28 5.26 15.61
C LEU A 186 23.50 5.04 16.53
N PRO A 187 24.66 4.63 15.99
CA PRO A 187 25.93 4.68 16.72
C PRO A 187 26.29 6.11 17.12
N SER A 188 27.01 6.26 18.23
CA SER A 188 27.48 7.58 18.67
C SER A 188 28.39 8.24 17.63
N GLY A 189 28.10 9.49 17.29
CA GLY A 189 28.80 10.29 16.28
C GLY A 189 28.38 10.01 14.84
N ALA A 190 27.37 9.16 14.61
CA ALA A 190 26.87 8.85 13.27
C ALA A 190 26.39 10.11 12.53
N LEU A 191 25.70 11.03 13.23
CA LEU A 191 25.19 12.25 12.60
C LEU A 191 26.31 13.24 12.25
N ALA A 192 27.33 13.36 13.11
CA ALA A 192 28.51 14.16 12.81
C ALA A 192 29.30 13.61 11.60
N GLY A 193 29.29 12.29 11.43
CA GLY A 193 29.95 11.61 10.31
C GLY A 193 29.34 11.90 8.93
N LEU A 194 28.16 12.52 8.85
CA LEU A 194 27.49 12.88 7.59
C LEU A 194 27.96 14.22 7.00
N GLY A 195 28.97 14.85 7.60
CA GLY A 195 29.59 16.07 7.06
C GLY A 195 29.02 17.37 7.63
N HIS A 196 28.24 17.28 8.69
CA HIS A 196 27.71 18.41 9.45
C HIS A 196 28.07 18.22 10.93
N ASP A 197 28.26 19.30 11.68
CA ASP A 197 28.54 19.24 13.13
C ASP A 197 27.29 19.67 13.94
N PRO A 198 26.23 18.84 14.01
CA PRO A 198 25.03 19.20 14.74
C PRO A 198 25.30 19.25 16.25
N VAL A 199 24.63 20.14 16.97
CA VAL A 199 24.77 20.33 18.43
C VAL A 199 23.52 19.95 19.19
N ALA A 200 22.36 20.28 18.64
CA ALA A 200 21.07 20.00 19.23
C ALA A 200 20.05 19.66 18.14
N GLY A 201 18.90 19.13 18.54
CA GLY A 201 17.86 18.80 17.60
C GLY A 201 16.56 18.34 18.23
N ALA A 202 15.71 17.78 17.37
CA ALA A 202 14.56 16.98 17.74
C ALA A 202 14.43 15.78 16.81
N ALA A 203 13.78 14.73 17.31
CA ALA A 203 13.51 13.52 16.54
C ALA A 203 12.15 12.92 16.91
N THR A 204 11.54 12.26 15.93
CA THR A 204 10.39 11.36 16.13
C THR A 204 10.72 9.99 15.57
N ARG A 205 10.13 8.94 16.14
CA ARG A 205 10.37 7.56 15.74
C ARG A 205 9.09 6.74 15.75
N ALA A 206 8.95 5.85 14.78
CA ALA A 206 7.96 4.79 14.72
C ALA A 206 8.67 3.45 14.54
N ASP A 207 8.17 2.41 15.19
CA ASP A 207 8.51 1.04 14.87
C ASP A 207 7.32 0.42 14.13
N VAL A 208 7.54 -0.07 12.92
CA VAL A 208 6.49 -0.58 12.03
C VAL A 208 6.84 -1.98 11.55
N TYR A 209 5.84 -2.86 11.50
CA TYR A 209 6.03 -4.16 10.87
C TYR A 209 5.86 -3.99 9.35
N MET A 210 6.81 -4.51 8.58
CA MET A 210 6.74 -4.51 7.12
C MET A 210 7.16 -5.87 6.57
N GLU A 211 6.63 -6.21 5.40
CA GLU A 211 7.03 -7.37 4.63
C GLU A 211 8.12 -6.99 3.59
N ALA A 212 9.00 -7.93 3.27
CA ALA A 212 10.05 -7.73 2.26
C ALA A 212 9.44 -7.27 0.92
N GLY A 213 9.96 -6.17 0.39
CA GLY A 213 9.48 -5.54 -0.84
C GLY A 213 8.43 -4.45 -0.65
N GLN A 214 7.89 -4.27 0.56
CA GLN A 214 7.04 -3.12 0.86
C GLN A 214 7.87 -1.83 0.88
N THR A 215 7.19 -0.72 0.62
CA THR A 215 7.76 0.61 0.50
C THR A 215 7.14 1.55 1.53
N ILE A 216 7.98 2.26 2.28
CA ILE A 216 7.57 3.45 3.03
C ILE A 216 7.69 4.64 2.08
N SER A 217 6.68 5.49 2.02
CA SER A 217 6.74 6.79 1.36
C SER A 217 6.33 7.90 2.34
N PHE A 218 6.85 9.11 2.12
CA PHE A 218 6.57 10.27 2.95
C PHE A 218 6.83 11.57 2.18
N ASP A 219 6.13 12.62 2.55
CA ASP A 219 6.40 13.97 2.10
C ASP A 219 7.10 14.73 3.22
N TRP A 220 8.10 15.53 2.88
CA TRP A 220 8.83 16.33 3.84
C TRP A 220 9.16 17.72 3.31
N MET A 221 9.34 18.66 4.22
CA MET A 221 9.82 20.01 3.92
C MET A 221 10.76 20.47 5.04
N PHE A 222 12.00 20.78 4.67
CA PHE A 222 12.96 21.41 5.56
C PHE A 222 12.90 22.93 5.41
N ASP A 223 12.76 23.62 6.53
CA ASP A 223 12.77 25.09 6.62
C ASP A 223 13.93 25.47 7.53
N ASN A 224 14.99 26.01 6.92
CA ASN A 224 16.21 26.38 7.64
C ASN A 224 15.91 27.50 8.64
N TYR A 225 14.92 28.35 8.35
CA TYR A 225 14.47 29.53 9.12
C TYR A 225 15.57 30.56 9.51
N ASP A 226 16.85 30.21 9.40
CA ASP A 226 18.00 31.04 9.68
C ASP A 226 18.51 31.76 8.43
N ALA A 227 19.00 32.99 8.66
CA ALA A 227 19.43 33.95 7.64
C ALA A 227 20.92 33.82 7.28
N ALA A 228 21.50 32.63 7.46
CA ALA A 228 22.84 32.30 7.02
C ALA A 228 22.91 30.82 6.62
N GLN A 229 23.75 30.50 5.63
CA GLN A 229 24.05 29.13 5.19
C GLN A 229 24.78 28.35 6.29
N ARG A 230 24.02 27.85 7.27
CA ARG A 230 24.54 27.07 8.41
C ARG A 230 24.40 25.58 8.16
N ASP A 231 25.09 24.80 9.00
CA ASP A 231 25.14 23.34 8.95
C ASP A 231 23.89 22.66 9.54
N ASP A 232 22.77 23.39 9.58
CA ASP A 232 21.48 22.85 9.98
C ASP A 232 21.06 21.78 8.99
N SER A 233 20.47 20.70 9.50
CA SER A 233 20.27 19.50 8.70
C SER A 233 19.02 18.74 9.09
N ALA A 234 18.39 18.10 8.10
CA ALA A 234 17.32 17.15 8.28
C ALA A 234 17.74 15.76 7.82
N TYR A 235 17.32 14.73 8.56
CA TYR A 235 17.64 13.34 8.27
C TYR A 235 16.40 12.46 8.40
N VAL A 236 16.45 11.33 7.71
CA VAL A 236 15.61 10.17 7.96
C VAL A 236 16.50 8.98 8.28
N VAL A 237 16.07 8.13 9.22
CA VAL A 237 16.79 6.93 9.63
C VAL A 237 15.88 5.74 9.39
N LEU A 238 16.38 4.74 8.67
CA LEU A 238 15.74 3.44 8.55
C LEU A 238 16.69 2.37 9.08
N ASP A 239 16.26 1.63 10.10
CA ASP A 239 17.02 0.53 10.73
C ASP A 239 18.45 0.93 11.13
N GLY A 240 18.60 2.10 11.75
CA GLY A 240 19.89 2.62 12.19
C GLY A 240 20.81 3.10 11.05
N SER A 241 20.30 3.19 9.83
CA SER A 241 21.02 3.76 8.68
C SER A 241 20.49 5.18 8.39
N PRO A 242 21.27 6.23 8.69
CA PRO A 242 20.82 7.60 8.48
C PRO A 242 21.02 8.03 7.01
N MET A 243 20.09 8.83 6.51
CA MET A 243 20.13 9.47 5.20
C MET A 243 19.83 10.96 5.35
N ALA A 244 20.66 11.81 4.76
CA ALA A 244 20.42 13.24 4.71
C ALA A 244 19.23 13.54 3.77
N LEU A 245 18.28 14.35 4.25
CA LEU A 245 17.16 14.87 3.46
C LEU A 245 17.54 16.22 2.84
N ALA A 246 17.97 17.16 3.67
CA ALA A 246 18.43 18.50 3.28
C ALA A 246 19.39 19.06 4.32
N ASN A 247 20.15 20.07 3.92
CA ASN A 247 20.86 20.97 4.83
C ASN A 247 20.50 22.45 4.57
N GLY A 248 21.06 23.35 5.37
CA GLY A 248 20.82 24.79 5.24
C GLY A 248 21.23 25.38 3.88
N GLN A 249 22.18 24.78 3.17
CA GLN A 249 22.55 25.21 1.81
C GLN A 249 21.48 24.85 0.78
N ASP A 250 20.81 23.69 0.95
CA ASP A 250 19.76 23.23 0.04
C ASP A 250 18.48 24.08 0.15
N ALA A 251 18.19 24.61 1.34
CA ALA A 251 16.99 25.40 1.61
C ALA A 251 17.10 26.88 1.15
N GLY A 252 18.31 27.41 0.99
CA GLY A 252 18.56 28.82 0.67
C GLY A 252 18.49 29.77 1.88
N ASP A 253 18.83 31.04 1.68
CA ASP A 253 19.06 32.02 2.76
C ASP A 253 18.05 33.20 2.71
N PRO A 254 17.19 33.34 3.74
CA PRO A 254 16.49 32.26 4.45
C PRO A 254 15.50 31.59 3.50
N GLY A 255 15.31 30.27 3.63
CA GLY A 255 14.43 29.55 2.72
C GLY A 255 13.98 28.17 3.19
N SER A 256 13.07 27.64 2.41
CA SER A 256 12.52 26.29 2.54
C SER A 256 12.90 25.52 1.29
N ALA A 257 13.27 24.25 1.46
CA ALA A 257 13.54 23.34 0.34
C ALA A 257 12.28 23.04 -0.51
N GLY A 258 11.09 23.51 -0.08
CA GLY A 258 9.81 23.09 -0.63
C GLY A 258 9.42 21.69 -0.17
N TRP A 259 8.24 21.24 -0.58
CA TRP A 259 7.81 19.86 -0.33
C TRP A 259 8.50 18.91 -1.28
N VAL A 260 9.11 17.87 -0.72
CA VAL A 260 9.84 16.82 -1.42
C VAL A 260 9.28 15.47 -1.01
N HIS A 261 9.25 14.53 -1.95
CA HIS A 261 8.81 13.16 -1.72
C HIS A 261 10.01 12.24 -1.46
N GLY A 262 9.94 11.44 -0.39
CA GLY A 262 10.92 10.43 -0.03
C GLY A 262 10.32 9.03 -0.01
N SER A 263 11.14 8.00 -0.26
CA SER A 263 10.68 6.61 -0.29
C SER A 263 11.81 5.60 -0.02
N PHE A 264 11.47 4.51 0.68
CA PHE A 264 12.35 3.37 0.98
C PHE A 264 11.65 2.04 0.78
N THR A 265 12.28 1.10 0.07
CA THR A 265 11.82 -0.29 -0.01
C THR A 265 12.60 -1.17 0.96
N VAL A 266 11.92 -1.93 1.82
CA VAL A 266 12.57 -2.85 2.77
C VAL A 266 12.94 -4.16 2.10
N ALA A 267 14.14 -4.67 2.38
CA ALA A 267 14.65 -5.90 1.75
C ALA A 267 14.27 -7.19 2.51
N ALA A 268 13.83 -7.08 3.76
CA ALA A 268 13.49 -8.21 4.63
C ALA A 268 12.19 -7.91 5.38
N SER A 269 11.43 -8.95 5.72
CA SER A 269 10.24 -8.82 6.56
C SER A 269 10.63 -8.72 8.04
N GLY A 270 9.93 -7.89 8.80
CA GLY A 270 10.13 -7.75 10.24
C GLY A 270 9.68 -6.40 10.79
N MET A 271 10.08 -6.13 12.03
CA MET A 271 9.95 -4.80 12.62
C MET A 271 11.08 -3.91 12.11
N HIS A 272 10.71 -2.78 11.51
CA HIS A 272 11.61 -1.74 11.04
C HIS A 272 11.46 -0.48 11.90
N SER A 273 12.58 0.20 12.11
CA SER A 273 12.59 1.48 12.83
C SER A 273 12.74 2.63 11.86
N LEU A 274 11.72 3.50 11.80
CA LEU A 274 11.72 4.73 11.01
C LEU A 274 11.82 5.92 11.96
N ALA A 275 12.80 6.79 11.75
CA ALA A 275 12.91 8.04 12.49
C ALA A 275 13.17 9.23 11.56
N PHE A 276 12.68 10.39 11.98
CA PHE A 276 12.97 11.67 11.33
C PHE A 276 13.66 12.58 12.33
N ILE A 277 14.67 13.32 11.87
CA ILE A 277 15.53 14.14 12.70
C ILE A 277 15.64 15.52 12.07
N VAL A 278 15.56 16.56 12.89
CA VAL A 278 16.00 17.91 12.54
C VAL A 278 17.07 18.34 13.53
N ALA A 279 18.19 18.84 13.03
CA ALA A 279 19.35 19.18 13.82
C ALA A 279 19.83 20.60 13.51
N ASP A 280 20.20 21.29 14.58
CA ASP A 280 20.78 22.63 14.60
C ASP A 280 22.31 22.56 14.70
N GLY A 281 23.00 23.35 13.88
CA GLY A 281 24.46 23.42 13.81
C GLY A 281 25.10 24.30 14.90
N MET A 282 26.44 24.25 14.99
CA MET A 282 27.24 24.97 16.01
C MET A 282 27.29 26.51 15.81
N ALA A 283 26.18 27.25 15.62
CA ALA A 283 26.27 28.71 15.55
C ALA A 283 24.97 29.54 15.74
N ASP A 284 23.86 28.99 16.26
CA ASP A 284 22.58 29.72 16.17
C ASP A 284 22.48 31.03 17.02
N ASN A 285 21.87 32.07 16.43
CA ASN A 285 21.45 33.34 17.00
C ASN A 285 20.03 33.29 17.65
N GLY A 286 19.40 32.10 17.70
CA GLY A 286 18.06 31.84 18.22
C GLY A 286 17.01 31.44 17.17
N ASN A 287 17.39 31.31 15.90
CA ASN A 287 16.56 30.81 14.82
C ASN A 287 16.79 29.30 14.60
N VAL A 288 15.78 28.50 14.91
CA VAL A 288 15.92 27.05 14.91
C VAL A 288 15.30 26.42 13.66
N PRO A 289 16.02 25.52 12.97
CA PRO A 289 15.49 24.83 11.79
C PRO A 289 14.29 23.95 12.13
N ARG A 290 13.47 23.71 11.10
CA ARG A 290 12.20 22.99 11.20
C ARG A 290 12.11 21.92 10.14
N LEU A 291 11.53 20.78 10.52
CA LEU A 291 11.20 19.71 9.60
C LEU A 291 9.71 19.42 9.71
N PHE A 292 9.03 19.57 8.58
CA PHE A 292 7.64 19.15 8.40
C PHE A 292 7.64 17.80 7.72
N ILE A 293 6.83 16.87 8.24
CA ILE A 293 6.64 15.52 7.68
C ILE A 293 5.14 15.27 7.54
N ASN A 294 4.74 14.73 6.40
CA ASN A 294 3.36 14.42 6.09
C ASN A 294 3.25 13.13 5.25
N HIS A 295 2.04 12.57 5.15
CA HIS A 295 1.69 11.43 4.31
C HIS A 295 2.67 10.25 4.42
N VAL A 296 2.92 9.78 5.65
CA VAL A 296 3.77 8.60 5.83
C VAL A 296 2.93 7.34 5.59
N VAL A 297 3.20 6.66 4.49
CA VAL A 297 2.41 5.52 3.99
C VAL A 297 3.30 4.29 3.85
N ILE A 298 2.82 3.12 4.27
CA ILE A 298 3.43 1.83 4.00
C ILE A 298 2.58 1.10 2.95
N ALA A 299 3.18 0.66 1.85
CA ALA A 299 2.53 -0.11 0.78
C ALA A 299 3.36 -1.31 0.35
#